data_AF-A0A7V8ZQS5-F1
#
_entry.id   AF-A0A7V8ZQS5-F1
#
_cell.length_a   1.000
_cell.length_b   1.000
_cell.length_c   1.000
_cell.angle_alpha   90.00
_cell.angle_beta   90.00
_cell.angle_gamma   90.00
#
_symmetry.space_group_name_H-M   'P 1'
#
loop_
_entity.id
_entity.type
_entity.pdbx_description
1 polymer ?
#
loop_
_entity_poly.entity_id
_entity_poly.type
_entity_poly.pdbx_seq_one_letter_code
_entity_poly.pdbx_strand_id
1 'polypeptide(L)'
;LNIVSPKSHGFLNSCYANEANKIRGQGAQFVLINPSDAMPRGIEHGVAVRVFNERGEFQANAEVTEDTQPGVVISTLGYWRSKNAGGGAVNVISSDEFVNMGHAPTFSDNLVEVALAS
;
A
#
# COMPACT_ATOMS: atom_id res chain seq x y z
N LEU A 1 11.27 3.58 -3.19
CA LEU A 1 10.24 3.44 -4.25
C LEU A 1 9.17 4.51 -4.04
N ASN A 2 8.62 5.09 -5.10
CA ASN A 2 7.43 5.95 -5.00
C ASN A 2 6.19 5.08 -4.85
N ILE A 3 5.25 5.45 -3.97
CA ILE A 3 3.99 4.72 -3.81
C ILE A 3 2.79 5.55 -4.26
N VAL A 4 1.91 4.90 -5.02
CA VAL A 4 0.61 5.43 -5.40
C VAL A 4 -0.48 4.65 -4.68
N SER A 5 -1.42 5.35 -4.04
CA SER A 5 -2.51 4.74 -3.29
C SER A 5 -3.89 5.04 -3.89
N PRO A 6 -4.28 4.36 -4.99
CA PRO A 6 -5.57 4.58 -5.62
C PRO A 6 -6.72 4.05 -4.74
N LYS A 7 -7.95 4.37 -5.14
CA LYS A 7 -9.15 3.79 -4.50
C LYS A 7 -9.17 2.28 -4.69
N SER A 8 -9.53 1.56 -3.62
CA SER A 8 -9.87 0.14 -3.71
C SER A 8 -11.08 -0.08 -4.61
N HIS A 9 -11.15 -1.23 -5.28
CA HIS A 9 -12.29 -1.60 -6.12
C HIS A 9 -13.51 -2.00 -5.27
N GLY A 10 -13.27 -2.74 -4.19
CA GLY A 10 -14.33 -3.27 -3.32
C GLY A 10 -14.83 -2.32 -2.23
N PHE A 11 -14.13 -1.21 -1.98
CA PHE A 11 -14.45 -0.25 -0.91
C PHE A 11 -14.74 1.15 -1.45
N LEU A 12 -15.62 1.88 -0.76
CA LEU A 12 -15.81 3.32 -0.99
C LEU A 12 -15.08 4.08 0.12
N ASN A 13 -13.83 4.48 -0.12
CA ASN A 13 -12.92 4.87 0.96
C ASN A 13 -12.82 3.73 1.98
N SER A 14 -13.06 3.99 3.26
CA SER A 14 -13.13 2.97 4.31
C SER A 14 -14.51 2.35 4.48
N CYS A 15 -15.53 2.82 3.77
CA CYS A 15 -16.85 2.20 3.82
C CYS A 15 -16.77 0.79 3.23
N TYR A 16 -17.45 -0.14 3.90
CA TYR A 16 -17.54 -1.55 3.56
C TYR A 16 -16.26 -2.39 3.75
N ALA A 17 -15.17 -1.81 4.26
CA ALA A 17 -13.96 -2.56 4.61
C ALA A 17 -14.16 -3.50 5.82
N ASN A 18 -15.37 -3.54 6.39
CA ASN A 18 -15.83 -4.49 7.40
C ASN A 18 -16.78 -5.57 6.82
N GLU A 19 -17.31 -5.39 5.62
CA GLU A 19 -18.36 -6.23 5.03
C GLU A 19 -17.75 -7.45 4.32
N ALA A 20 -18.10 -8.65 4.77
CA ALA A 20 -17.49 -9.90 4.31
C ALA A 20 -17.54 -10.09 2.79
N ASN A 21 -18.67 -9.73 2.16
CA ASN A 21 -18.82 -9.83 0.70
C ASN A 21 -17.91 -8.87 -0.06
N LYS A 22 -17.64 -7.67 0.48
CA LYS A 22 -16.76 -6.68 -0.14
C LYS A 22 -15.30 -7.03 0.09
N ILE A 23 -14.94 -7.48 1.29
CA ILE A 23 -13.60 -7.99 1.61
C ILE A 23 -13.24 -9.17 0.70
N ARG A 24 -14.16 -10.13 0.49
CA ARG A 24 -13.92 -11.26 -0.41
C ARG A 24 -13.60 -10.83 -1.84
N GLY A 25 -14.27 -9.79 -2.35
CA GLY A 25 -14.00 -9.25 -3.69
C GLY A 25 -12.75 -8.39 -3.78
N GLN A 26 -12.39 -7.67 -2.71
CA GLN A 26 -11.21 -6.81 -2.66
C GLN A 26 -9.91 -7.58 -2.37
N GLY A 27 -9.99 -8.65 -1.58
CA GLY A 27 -8.81 -9.37 -1.08
C GLY A 27 -8.15 -8.68 0.12
N ALA A 28 -7.05 -9.28 0.60
CA ALA A 28 -6.17 -8.67 1.61
C ALA A 28 -5.47 -7.42 1.05
N GLN A 29 -4.84 -6.61 1.90
CA GLN A 29 -3.97 -5.54 1.42
C GLN A 29 -2.85 -6.14 0.57
N PHE A 30 -2.63 -5.59 -0.62
CA PHE A 30 -1.60 -6.02 -1.56
C PHE A 30 -0.71 -4.86 -1.96
N VAL A 31 0.45 -5.15 -2.53
CA VAL A 31 1.31 -4.17 -3.17
C VAL A 31 1.73 -4.67 -4.55
N LEU A 32 1.35 -3.94 -5.60
CA LEU A 32 1.89 -4.18 -6.93
C LEU A 32 3.34 -3.70 -6.96
N ILE A 33 4.24 -4.57 -7.40
CA ILE A 33 5.66 -4.26 -7.50
C ILE A 33 6.23 -4.80 -8.80
N ASN A 34 7.04 -3.98 -9.49
CA ASN A 34 7.68 -4.41 -10.73
C ASN A 34 8.72 -5.51 -10.46
N PRO A 35 8.88 -6.52 -11.33
CA PRO A 35 9.90 -7.56 -11.19
C PRO A 35 11.32 -6.99 -10.97
N SER A 36 11.66 -5.87 -11.64
CA SER A 36 12.98 -5.23 -11.50
C SER A 36 13.25 -4.68 -10.10
N ASP A 37 12.21 -4.32 -9.35
CA ASP A 37 12.33 -3.89 -7.95
C ASP A 37 12.21 -5.05 -6.97
N ALA A 38 11.38 -6.05 -7.29
CA ALA A 38 11.12 -7.19 -6.43
C ALA A 38 12.31 -8.17 -6.36
N MET A 39 12.89 -8.52 -7.50
CA MET A 39 14.00 -9.47 -7.61
C MET A 39 15.23 -9.13 -6.73
N PRO A 40 15.80 -7.90 -6.77
CA PRO A 40 16.94 -7.56 -5.92
C PRO A 40 16.59 -7.53 -4.43
N ARG A 41 15.29 -7.50 -4.07
CA ARG A 41 14.78 -7.54 -2.69
C ARG A 41 14.42 -8.95 -2.24
N GLY A 42 14.57 -9.97 -3.09
CA GLY A 42 14.16 -11.35 -2.80
C GLY A 42 12.66 -11.51 -2.60
N ILE A 43 11.85 -10.63 -3.21
CA ILE A 43 10.39 -10.64 -3.09
C ILE A 43 9.81 -11.46 -4.24
N GLU A 44 9.10 -12.52 -3.91
CA GLU A 44 8.35 -13.35 -4.85
C GLU A 44 6.87 -12.96 -4.91
N HIS A 45 6.13 -13.46 -5.90
CA HIS A 45 4.69 -13.24 -5.96
C HIS A 45 3.98 -13.99 -4.82
N GLY A 46 3.04 -13.32 -4.15
CA GLY A 46 2.20 -13.88 -3.08
C GLY A 46 2.82 -13.87 -1.69
N VAL A 47 4.10 -13.53 -1.52
CA VAL A 47 4.72 -13.48 -0.19
C VAL A 47 4.29 -12.22 0.57
N ALA A 48 4.23 -12.33 1.90
CA ALA A 48 3.98 -11.18 2.75
C ALA A 48 5.21 -10.26 2.78
N VAL A 49 4.96 -8.96 2.62
CA VAL A 49 5.96 -7.90 2.68
C VAL A 49 5.52 -6.82 3.65
N ARG A 50 6.50 -6.10 4.22
CA ARG A 50 6.25 -4.82 4.89
C ARG A 50 6.63 -3.68 3.95
N VAL A 51 5.77 -2.68 3.88
CA VAL A 51 6.00 -1.42 3.17
C VAL A 51 6.09 -0.32 4.20
N PHE A 52 7.20 0.43 4.20
CA PHE A 52 7.55 1.27 5.35
C PHE A 52 8.36 2.50 4.98
N ASN A 53 8.33 3.48 5.88
CA ASN A 53 9.27 4.60 5.96
C ASN A 53 9.37 5.07 7.44
N GLU A 54 9.96 6.24 7.68
CA GLU A 54 10.15 6.79 9.03
C GLU A 54 8.84 7.09 9.78
N ARG A 55 7.71 7.22 9.07
CA ARG A 55 6.39 7.52 9.67
C ARG A 55 5.66 6.26 10.14
N GLY A 56 5.97 5.11 9.54
CA GLY A 56 5.44 3.82 9.96
C GLY A 56 5.44 2.78 8.86
N GLU A 57 4.66 1.72 9.08
CA GLU A 57 4.63 0.55 8.19
C GLU A 57 3.26 -0.12 8.13
N PHE A 58 3.00 -0.80 7.02
CA PHE A 58 1.89 -1.73 6.86
C PHE A 58 2.36 -3.03 6.20
N GLN A 59 1.62 -4.12 6.43
CA GLN A 59 1.86 -5.38 5.76
C GLN A 59 0.93 -5.55 4.57
N ALA A 60 1.44 -6.19 3.52
CA ALA A 60 0.70 -6.49 2.29
C ALA A 60 1.22 -7.78 1.65
N ASN A 61 0.42 -8.40 0.80
CA ASN A 61 0.91 -9.46 -0.10
C ASN A 61 1.56 -8.82 -1.33
N ALA A 62 2.74 -9.30 -1.72
CA ALA A 62 3.40 -8.84 -2.92
C ALA A 62 2.71 -9.39 -4.18
N GLU A 63 2.26 -8.52 -5.06
CA GLU A 63 1.80 -8.87 -6.39
C GLU A 63 2.86 -8.42 -7.39
N VAL A 64 3.80 -9.31 -7.68
CA VAL A 64 4.86 -9.04 -8.68
C VAL A 64 4.22 -9.00 -10.07
N THR A 65 4.25 -7.85 -10.75
CA THR A 65 3.59 -7.60 -12.04
C THR A 65 4.29 -6.52 -12.86
N GLU A 66 4.17 -6.56 -14.19
CA GLU A 66 4.61 -5.52 -15.11
C GLU A 66 3.60 -4.35 -15.25
N ASP A 67 2.43 -4.44 -14.60
CA ASP A 67 1.39 -3.40 -14.60
C ASP A 67 1.76 -2.13 -13.80
N THR A 68 2.95 -2.08 -13.21
CA THR A 68 3.54 -0.90 -12.58
C THR A 68 4.96 -0.67 -13.12
N GLN A 69 5.36 0.59 -13.19
CA GLN A 69 6.70 0.97 -13.67
C GLN A 69 7.77 0.62 -12.63
N PRO A 70 9.02 0.32 -13.05
CA PRO A 70 10.16 0.30 -12.16
C PRO A 70 10.25 1.58 -11.32
N GLY A 71 10.54 1.46 -10.03
CA GLY A 71 10.58 2.56 -9.08
C GLY A 71 9.23 2.94 -8.48
N VAL A 72 8.12 2.36 -8.95
CA VAL A 72 6.75 2.67 -8.51
C VAL A 72 6.05 1.43 -7.96
N VAL A 73 5.47 1.55 -6.77
CA VAL A 73 4.61 0.54 -6.16
C VAL A 73 3.19 1.05 -5.96
N ILE A 74 2.22 0.15 -6.00
CA ILE A 74 0.80 0.53 -5.90
C ILE A 74 0.14 -0.26 -4.78
N SER A 75 -0.56 0.41 -3.87
CA SER A 75 -1.34 -0.26 -2.82
C SER A 75 -2.60 0.53 -2.50
N THR A 76 -3.77 -0.10 -2.57
CA THR A 76 -5.03 0.64 -2.51
C THR A 76 -5.38 1.11 -1.09
N LEU A 77 -6.10 2.24 -0.99
CA LEU A 77 -6.61 2.75 0.29
C LEU A 77 -7.94 2.12 0.69
N GLY A 78 -8.29 2.21 1.98
CA GLY A 78 -9.64 1.90 2.48
C GLY A 78 -9.70 0.80 3.53
N TYR A 79 -8.64 0.02 3.69
CA TYR A 79 -8.59 -1.05 4.70
C TYR A 79 -8.68 -0.49 6.12
N TRP A 80 -9.42 -1.19 6.99
CA TRP A 80 -9.47 -0.87 8.41
C TRP A 80 -8.26 -1.47 9.12
N ARG A 81 -7.52 -0.65 9.85
CA ARG A 81 -6.33 -1.08 10.62
C ARG A 81 -6.61 -2.24 11.55
N SER A 82 -7.76 -2.25 12.22
CA SER A 82 -8.18 -3.32 13.13
C SER A 82 -8.46 -4.66 12.45
N LYS A 83 -8.56 -4.68 11.12
CA LYS A 83 -8.80 -5.87 10.29
C LYS A 83 -7.67 -6.16 9.30
N ASN A 84 -6.62 -5.36 9.29
CA ASN A 84 -5.50 -5.52 8.37
C ASN A 84 -4.30 -6.15 9.07
N ALA A 85 -3.49 -6.90 8.32
CA ALA A 85 -2.28 -7.52 8.83
C ALA A 85 -1.30 -6.47 9.38
N GLY A 86 -0.66 -6.77 10.51
CA GLY A 86 0.28 -5.87 11.20
C GLY A 86 -0.35 -4.62 11.83
N GLY A 87 -1.67 -4.42 11.77
CA GLY A 87 -2.35 -3.27 12.41
C GLY A 87 -2.11 -1.92 11.72
N GLY A 88 -1.47 -1.91 10.55
CA GLY A 88 -1.26 -0.74 9.68
C GLY A 88 -2.15 -0.80 8.43
N ALA A 89 -2.35 0.33 7.77
CA ALA A 89 -2.95 0.42 6.43
C ALA A 89 -2.16 1.45 5.63
N VAL A 90 -2.35 1.52 4.31
CA VAL A 90 -1.48 2.31 3.41
C VAL A 90 -1.24 3.76 3.87
N ASN A 91 -2.20 4.44 4.52
CA ASN A 91 -1.98 5.84 4.95
C ASN A 91 -1.00 6.01 6.13
N VAL A 92 -0.52 4.94 6.75
CA VAL A 92 0.47 5.02 7.86
C VAL A 92 1.82 5.59 7.42
N ILE A 93 2.13 5.49 6.12
CA ILE A 93 3.34 6.02 5.50
C ILE A 93 3.16 7.45 4.96
N SER A 94 1.95 8.00 4.98
CA SER A 94 1.65 9.32 4.38
C SER A 94 2.13 10.46 5.27
N SER A 95 2.65 11.53 4.66
CA SER A 95 2.91 12.79 5.35
C SER A 95 1.61 13.50 5.75
N ASP A 96 1.62 14.16 6.90
CA ASP A 96 0.57 15.06 7.38
C ASP A 96 0.85 16.54 7.02
N GLU A 97 1.94 16.80 6.28
CA GLU A 97 2.30 18.14 5.83
C GLU A 97 1.38 18.68 4.72
N PHE A 98 1.26 20.01 4.70
CA PHE A 98 0.54 20.76 3.68
C PHE A 98 1.52 21.50 2.75
N VAL A 99 1.14 21.64 1.48
CA VAL A 99 1.87 22.50 0.54
C VAL A 99 1.67 23.98 0.90
N ASN A 100 2.66 24.82 0.54
CA ASN A 100 2.60 26.26 0.78
C ASN A 100 1.41 26.92 0.05
N MET A 101 1.25 26.67 -1.24
CA MET A 101 0.18 27.28 -2.03
C MET A 101 -1.15 26.53 -1.81
N GLY A 102 -2.11 27.18 -1.16
CA GLY A 102 -3.47 26.67 -1.00
C GLY A 102 -3.65 25.64 0.13
N HIS A 103 -2.61 25.36 0.91
CA HIS A 103 -2.69 24.50 2.10
C HIS A 103 -3.29 23.10 1.82
N ALA A 104 -2.98 22.56 0.64
CA ALA A 104 -3.45 21.24 0.22
C ALA A 104 -2.56 20.12 0.82
N PRO A 105 -3.11 18.92 1.06
CA PRO A 105 -2.34 17.81 1.63
C PRO A 105 -1.33 17.21 0.64
N THR A 106 -0.25 16.64 1.15
CA THR A 106 0.89 16.08 0.37
C THR A 106 0.87 14.55 0.23
N PHE A 107 -0.23 13.88 0.57
CA PHE A 107 -0.30 12.40 0.65
C PHE A 107 -0.03 11.62 -0.65
N SER A 108 0.09 12.28 -1.81
CA SER A 108 0.36 11.62 -3.10
C SER A 108 1.85 11.55 -3.45
N ASP A 109 2.71 12.19 -2.66
CA ASP A 109 4.17 12.16 -2.83
C ASP A 109 4.78 11.44 -1.63
N ASN A 110 5.02 10.14 -1.77
CA ASN A 110 5.55 9.31 -0.69
C ASN A 110 6.62 8.35 -1.20
N LEU A 111 7.76 8.38 -0.52
CA LEU A 111 8.82 7.39 -0.66
C LEU A 111 8.69 6.33 0.42
N VAL A 112 8.89 5.09 0.00
CA VAL A 112 8.87 3.89 0.85
C VAL A 112 9.96 2.91 0.46
N GLU A 113 10.32 2.06 1.42
CA GLU A 113 11.01 0.80 1.19
C GLU A 113 10.04 -0.37 1.29
N VAL A 114 10.42 -1.48 0.64
CA VAL A 114 9.67 -2.74 0.66
C VAL A 114 10.64 -3.86 1.00
N ALA A 115 10.27 -4.71 1.98
CA ALA A 115 11.06 -5.86 2.41
C ALA A 115 10.13 -7.02 2.78
N LEU A 116 10.66 -8.25 2.82
CA LEU A 116 9.92 -9.40 3.34
C LEU A 116 9.38 -9.11 4.75
N ALA A 117 8.14 -9.51 5.00
CA ALA A 117 7.57 -9.47 6.34
C ALA A 117 8.22 -10.55 7.20
N SER A 118 8.66 -10.18 8.40
CA SER A 118 9.21 -11.10 9.43
C SER A 118 8.12 -11.83 10.19
#